data_AF-A0A4Q2DC84-F1
#
_entry.id   AF-A0A4Q2DC84-F1
#
_cell.length_a   1.000
_cell.length_b   1.000
_cell.length_c   1.000
_cell.angle_alpha   90.00
_cell.angle_beta   90.00
_cell.angle_gamma   90.00
#
_symmetry.space_group_name_H-M   'P 1'
#
loop_
_entity.id
_entity.type
_entity.pdbx_description
1 polymer ?
#
loop_
_entity_poly.entity_id
_entity_poly.type
_entity_poly.pdbx_seq_one_letter_code
_entity_poly.pdbx_strand_id
1 'polypeptide(L)'
;MIVYVGDANNILNDMLVTYPRLGHQLRVASPPAYRAPTEEAEKAERLQAFEGYQVTEQLCQERGANPGWKLMHCLPRKQNEVDDEVFYGPRSLVFPEADNRKWTIMALFDNLSGKWAHGIPPRDQKKEDDDD
;
A
#
# COMPACT_ATOMS: atom_id res chain seq x y z
N MET A 1 -6.31 -8.73 -12.09
CA MET A 1 -7.53 -8.10 -11.54
C MET A 1 -7.23 -7.76 -10.09
N ILE A 2 -7.54 -6.53 -9.67
CA ILE A 2 -7.33 -6.06 -8.30
C ILE A 2 -8.69 -5.78 -7.70
N VAL A 3 -8.89 -6.19 -6.44
CA VAL A 3 -10.13 -5.95 -5.70
C VAL A 3 -9.77 -5.19 -4.43
N TYR A 4 -10.43 -4.05 -4.21
CA TYR A 4 -10.36 -3.30 -2.96
C TYR A 4 -11.60 -3.61 -2.13
N VAL A 5 -11.42 -3.93 -0.85
CA VAL A 5 -12.49 -4.16 0.12
C VAL A 5 -12.27 -3.18 1.26
N GLY A 6 -13.16 -2.19 1.43
CA GLY A 6 -12.97 -1.16 2.43
C GLY A 6 -13.78 0.11 2.19
N ASP A 7 -13.50 1.15 2.97
CA ASP A 7 -14.09 2.48 2.80
C ASP A 7 -13.47 3.25 1.62
N ALA A 8 -14.20 4.25 1.14
CA ALA A 8 -13.70 5.24 0.20
C ALA A 8 -12.75 6.24 0.89
N ASN A 9 -11.52 5.80 1.13
CA ASN A 9 -10.44 6.58 1.71
C ASN A 9 -9.42 7.04 0.65
N ASN A 10 -8.33 7.67 1.12
CA ASN A 10 -7.24 8.13 0.24
C ASN A 10 -6.55 6.99 -0.53
N ILE A 11 -6.39 5.81 0.07
CA ILE A 11 -5.81 4.65 -0.61
C ILE A 11 -6.69 4.24 -1.79
N LEU A 12 -8.01 4.14 -1.61
CA LEU A 12 -8.91 3.82 -2.73
C LEU A 12 -8.81 4.87 -3.85
N ASN A 13 -8.75 6.16 -3.50
CA ASN A 13 -8.61 7.23 -4.49
C ASN A 13 -7.33 7.08 -5.31
N ASP A 14 -6.20 6.81 -4.66
CA ASP A 14 -4.92 6.59 -5.34
C ASP A 14 -4.97 5.35 -6.24
N MET A 15 -5.63 4.28 -5.79
CA MET A 15 -5.81 3.05 -6.56
C MET A 15 -6.67 3.26 -7.81
N LEU A 16 -7.75 4.04 -7.72
CA LEU A 16 -8.63 4.39 -8.84
C LEU A 16 -7.90 5.19 -9.92
N VAL A 17 -6.90 5.98 -9.53
CA VAL A 17 -6.06 6.77 -10.43
C VAL A 17 -4.96 5.90 -11.03
N THR A 18 -4.26 5.12 -10.21
CA THR A 18 -3.01 4.47 -10.59
C THR A 18 -3.21 3.19 -11.39
N TYR A 19 -4.07 2.28 -10.92
CA TYR A 19 -4.17 0.95 -11.52
C TYR A 19 -4.71 0.96 -12.96
N PRO A 20 -5.73 1.77 -13.30
CA PRO A 20 -6.17 1.87 -14.70
C PRO A 20 -5.08 2.42 -15.63
N ARG A 21 -4.24 3.36 -15.17
CA ARG A 21 -3.11 3.89 -15.95
C ARG A 21 -2.04 2.84 -16.22
N LEU A 22 -1.90 1.86 -15.33
CA LEU A 22 -1.01 0.70 -15.48
C LEU A 22 -1.67 -0.46 -16.26
N GLY A 23 -2.87 -0.28 -16.81
CA GLY A 23 -3.59 -1.31 -17.57
C GLY A 23 -4.25 -2.39 -16.71
N HIS A 24 -4.38 -2.17 -15.39
CA HIS A 24 -5.05 -3.09 -14.48
C HIS A 24 -6.51 -2.73 -14.26
N GLN A 25 -7.37 -3.74 -14.21
CA GLN A 25 -8.77 -3.60 -13.79
C GLN A 25 -8.87 -3.59 -12.26
N LEU A 26 -9.58 -2.59 -11.72
CA LEU A 26 -9.88 -2.44 -10.31
C LEU A 26 -11.39 -2.64 -10.07
N ARG A 27 -11.74 -3.49 -9.10
CA ARG A 27 -13.09 -3.63 -8.56
C ARG A 27 -13.12 -3.17 -7.11
N VAL A 28 -14.22 -2.58 -6.69
CA VAL A 28 -14.37 -1.99 -5.35
C VAL A 28 -15.58 -2.61 -4.67
N ALA A 29 -15.37 -3.12 -3.46
CA ALA A 29 -16.42 -3.50 -2.52
C ALA A 29 -16.34 -2.53 -1.33
N SER A 30 -17.25 -1.57 -1.28
CA SER A 30 -17.37 -0.59 -0.20
C SER A 30 -18.76 -0.67 0.40
N PRO A 31 -18.89 -0.53 1.74
CA PRO A 31 -20.19 -0.40 2.36
C PRO A 31 -20.92 0.88 1.90
N PRO A 32 -22.26 0.94 2.05
CA PRO A 32 -23.04 2.15 1.80
C PRO A 32 -22.51 3.34 2.61
N ALA A 33 -22.70 4.55 2.08
CA ALA A 33 -22.26 5.77 2.78
C ALA A 33 -22.97 5.91 4.13
N TYR A 34 -22.18 6.14 5.18
CA TYR A 34 -22.63 6.35 6.55
C TYR A 34 -22.13 7.70 7.07
N ARG A 35 -22.90 8.36 7.96
CA ARG A 35 -22.52 9.65 8.56
C ARG A 35 -23.21 9.80 9.93
N ALA A 36 -22.40 9.80 10.97
CA ALA A 36 -22.85 10.02 12.33
C ALA A 36 -22.51 11.44 12.84
N PRO A 37 -23.25 11.96 13.83
CA PRO A 37 -23.01 13.29 14.40
C PRO A 37 -21.88 13.33 15.45
N THR A 38 -21.45 12.20 16.00
CA THR A 38 -20.34 12.11 16.97
C THR A 38 -19.37 10.99 16.60
N GLU A 39 -18.13 11.06 17.08
CA GLU A 39 -17.08 10.07 16.76
C GLU A 39 -17.44 8.66 17.26
N GLU A 40 -18.08 8.52 18.42
CA GLU A 40 -18.49 7.22 18.96
C GLU A 40 -19.62 6.61 18.12
N ALA A 41 -20.58 7.44 17.73
CA ALA A 41 -21.67 7.02 16.86
C ALA A 41 -21.13 6.65 15.46
N GLU A 42 -20.12 7.37 14.96
CA GLU A 42 -19.47 7.09 13.68
C GLU A 42 -18.75 5.75 13.72
N LYS A 43 -18.03 5.47 14.82
CA LYS A 43 -17.35 4.18 15.01
C LYS A 43 -18.36 3.02 15.05
N ALA A 44 -19.49 3.18 15.73
CA ALA A 44 -20.53 2.16 15.81
C ALA A 44 -21.20 1.93 14.44
N GLU A 45 -21.59 3.01 13.76
CA GLU A 45 -22.21 2.97 12.43
C GLU A 45 -21.24 2.36 11.41
N ARG A 46 -19.95 2.71 11.48
CA ARG A 46 -18.90 2.09 10.66
C ARG A 46 -18.80 0.59 10.92
N LEU A 47 -18.73 0.15 12.18
CA LEU A 47 -18.61 -1.28 12.50
C LEU A 47 -19.80 -2.08 11.94
N GLN A 48 -21.01 -1.51 12.04
CA GLN A 48 -22.22 -2.11 11.49
C GLN A 48 -22.20 -2.11 9.95
N ALA A 49 -21.82 -1.01 9.32
CA ALA A 49 -21.74 -0.90 7.87
C ALA A 49 -20.72 -1.88 7.26
N PHE A 50 -19.65 -2.19 7.99
CA PHE A 50 -18.59 -3.11 7.58
C PHE A 50 -18.87 -4.57 7.94
N GLU A 51 -20.03 -4.90 8.50
CA GLU A 51 -20.41 -6.28 8.77
C GLU A 51 -20.39 -7.11 7.47
N GLY A 52 -19.66 -8.22 7.47
CA GLY A 52 -19.47 -9.07 6.29
C GLY A 52 -18.42 -8.59 5.28
N TYR A 53 -17.69 -7.49 5.55
CA TYR A 53 -16.58 -7.01 4.71
C TYR A 53 -15.19 -7.46 5.22
N GLN A 54 -15.11 -8.21 6.32
CA GLN A 54 -13.84 -8.74 6.81
C GLN A 54 -13.27 -9.74 5.80
N VAL A 55 -12.01 -9.53 5.41
CA VAL A 55 -11.31 -10.44 4.48
C VAL A 55 -10.90 -11.71 5.23
N THR A 56 -11.43 -12.84 4.78
CA THR A 56 -11.15 -14.19 5.30
C THR A 56 -10.92 -15.15 4.14
N GLU A 57 -10.29 -16.31 4.38
CA GLU A 57 -10.16 -17.36 3.35
C GLU A 57 -11.54 -17.80 2.83
N GLN A 58 -12.53 -17.92 3.72
CA GLN A 58 -13.91 -18.25 3.35
C GLN A 58 -14.50 -17.22 2.40
N LEU A 59 -14.40 -15.92 2.71
CA LEU A 59 -14.91 -14.86 1.84
C LEU A 59 -14.25 -14.93 0.45
N CYS A 60 -12.92 -15.08 0.42
CA CYS A 60 -12.18 -15.18 -0.83
C CYS A 60 -12.59 -16.40 -1.65
N GLN A 61 -12.83 -17.55 -1.00
CA GLN A 61 -13.31 -18.76 -1.66
C GLN A 61 -14.74 -18.60 -2.21
N GLU A 62 -15.68 -18.12 -1.40
CA GLU A 62 -17.09 -17.93 -1.78
C GLU A 62 -17.26 -16.93 -2.92
N ARG A 63 -16.43 -15.89 -2.96
CA ARG A 63 -16.44 -14.86 -4.01
C ARG A 63 -15.63 -15.25 -5.25
N GLY A 64 -15.03 -16.44 -5.27
CA GLY A 64 -14.30 -16.95 -6.43
C GLY A 64 -12.98 -16.22 -6.69
N ALA A 65 -12.24 -15.87 -5.63
CA ALA A 65 -10.88 -15.35 -5.78
C ALA A 65 -10.00 -16.37 -6.52
N ASN A 66 -9.07 -15.86 -7.34
CA ASN A 66 -8.13 -16.71 -8.08
C ASN A 66 -7.35 -17.61 -7.10
N PRO A 67 -7.10 -18.91 -7.38
CA PRO A 67 -6.37 -19.80 -6.47
C PRO A 67 -5.03 -19.25 -5.96
N GLY A 68 -4.33 -18.43 -6.75
CA GLY A 68 -3.06 -17.78 -6.40
C GLY A 68 -3.18 -16.35 -5.83
N TRP A 69 -4.37 -15.95 -5.34
CA TRP A 69 -4.60 -14.61 -4.83
C TRP A 69 -3.66 -14.24 -3.68
N LYS A 70 -3.38 -12.93 -3.58
CA LYS A 70 -2.50 -12.32 -2.58
C LYS A 70 -3.22 -11.19 -1.85
N LEU A 71 -2.92 -11.03 -0.56
CA LEU A 71 -3.41 -9.94 0.27
C LEU A 71 -2.37 -8.80 0.30
N MET A 72 -2.84 -7.57 0.20
CA MET A 72 -2.09 -6.33 0.46
C MET A 72 -2.86 -5.48 1.48
N HIS A 73 -2.17 -4.67 2.29
CA HIS A 73 -2.75 -3.80 3.30
C HIS A 73 -1.76 -2.70 3.73
N CYS A 74 -2.17 -1.42 3.68
CA CYS A 74 -1.28 -0.27 3.87
C CYS A 74 -0.78 -0.04 5.31
N LEU A 75 -1.40 -0.70 6.30
CA LEU A 75 -1.18 -0.57 7.76
C LEU A 75 -1.55 0.82 8.33
N PRO A 76 -1.83 0.94 9.65
CA PRO A 76 -2.01 -0.14 10.63
C PRO A 76 -3.29 -0.94 10.39
N ARG A 77 -3.26 -2.24 10.68
CA ARG A 77 -4.39 -3.17 10.54
C ARG A 77 -5.35 -3.06 11.72
N LYS A 78 -6.66 -3.15 11.46
CA LYS A 78 -7.67 -3.47 12.50
C LYS A 78 -8.20 -4.89 12.34
N GLN A 79 -8.51 -5.56 13.46
CA GLN A 79 -8.97 -6.96 13.47
C GLN A 79 -10.22 -7.20 12.60
N ASN A 80 -11.09 -6.21 12.51
CA ASN A 80 -12.35 -6.30 11.77
C ASN A 80 -12.18 -6.15 10.25
N GLU A 81 -10.99 -5.79 9.75
CA GLU A 81 -10.73 -5.59 8.32
C GLU A 81 -10.28 -6.89 7.64
N VAL A 82 -9.45 -7.68 8.33
CA VAL A 82 -8.90 -8.95 7.84
C VAL A 82 -8.57 -9.86 9.02
N ASP A 83 -8.87 -11.15 8.90
CA ASP A 83 -8.57 -12.13 9.93
C ASP A 83 -7.05 -12.41 10.07
N ASP A 84 -6.67 -13.03 11.19
CA ASP A 84 -5.26 -13.35 11.45
C ASP A 84 -4.71 -14.41 10.48
N GLU A 85 -5.54 -15.37 10.07
CA GLU A 85 -5.15 -16.45 9.17
C GLU A 85 -4.70 -15.91 7.81
N VAL A 86 -5.47 -15.01 7.19
CA VAL A 86 -5.07 -14.40 5.93
C VAL A 86 -3.94 -13.40 6.15
N PHE A 87 -4.02 -12.57 7.19
CA PHE A 87 -3.07 -11.48 7.40
C PHE A 87 -1.64 -11.97 7.67
N TYR A 88 -1.48 -13.04 8.46
CA TYR A 88 -0.19 -13.65 8.75
C TYR A 88 0.11 -14.88 7.89
N GLY A 89 -0.84 -15.30 7.05
CA GLY A 89 -0.72 -16.48 6.20
C GLY A 89 0.14 -16.29 4.96
N PRO A 90 0.34 -17.37 4.19
CA PRO A 90 1.24 -17.40 3.01
C PRO A 90 0.74 -16.57 1.81
N ARG A 91 -0.50 -16.08 1.87
CA ARG A 91 -1.08 -15.18 0.85
C ARG A 91 -0.75 -13.72 1.12
N SER A 92 -0.32 -13.38 2.34
CA SER A 92 -0.03 -12.02 2.74
C SER A 92 1.25 -11.48 2.11
N LEU A 93 1.13 -10.31 1.49
CA LEU A 93 2.24 -9.48 1.07
C LEU A 93 2.36 -8.21 1.92
N VAL A 94 1.64 -8.12 3.05
CA VAL A 94 1.54 -6.90 3.86
C VAL A 94 2.91 -6.40 4.34
N PHE A 95 3.77 -7.30 4.83
CA PHE A 95 5.11 -6.90 5.28
C PHE A 95 6.07 -6.59 4.11
N PRO A 96 6.14 -7.40 3.04
CA PRO A 96 6.86 -7.01 1.83
C PRO A 96 6.40 -5.67 1.23
N GLU A 97 5.09 -5.39 1.25
CA GLU A 97 4.50 -4.12 0.83
C GLU A 97 4.98 -2.97 1.72
N ALA A 98 4.96 -3.15 3.04
CA ALA A 98 5.47 -2.17 3.99
C ALA A 98 6.97 -1.88 3.76
N ASP A 99 7.79 -2.91 3.53
CA ASP A 99 9.22 -2.74 3.22
C ASP A 99 9.43 -1.97 1.91
N ASN A 100 8.60 -2.22 0.89
CA ASN A 100 8.66 -1.54 -0.40
C ASN A 100 8.31 -0.04 -0.32
N ARG A 101 7.70 0.43 0.78
CA ARG A 101 7.53 1.88 1.02
C ARG A 101 8.87 2.60 1.06
N LYS A 102 9.90 1.99 1.67
CA LYS A 102 11.25 2.57 1.79
C LYS A 102 11.92 2.71 0.42
N TRP A 103 11.89 1.64 -0.37
CA TRP A 103 12.54 1.64 -1.68
C TRP A 103 11.85 2.58 -2.67
N THR A 104 10.52 2.61 -2.64
CA THR A 104 9.73 3.50 -3.50
C THR A 104 10.02 4.97 -3.20
N ILE A 105 10.06 5.36 -1.91
CA ILE A 105 10.35 6.76 -1.57
C ILE A 105 11.79 7.14 -1.88
N MET A 106 12.76 6.24 -1.72
CA MET A 106 14.15 6.49 -2.11
C MET A 106 14.28 6.71 -3.61
N ALA A 107 13.64 5.87 -4.43
CA ALA A 107 13.64 6.02 -5.88
C ALA A 107 12.95 7.31 -6.32
N LEU A 108 11.83 7.67 -5.68
CA LEU A 108 11.13 8.93 -5.95
C LEU A 108 12.02 10.13 -5.59
N PHE A 109 12.69 10.09 -4.44
CA PHE A 109 13.58 11.15 -4.00
C PHE A 109 14.78 11.34 -4.95
N ASP A 110 15.42 10.25 -5.40
CA ASP A 110 16.50 10.29 -6.38
C ASP A 110 16.03 10.86 -7.74
N ASN A 111 14.84 10.46 -8.19
CA ASN A 111 14.26 10.95 -9.43
C ASN A 111 13.93 12.46 -9.38
N LEU A 112 13.43 12.95 -8.25
CA LEU A 112 13.01 14.36 -8.09
C LEU A 112 14.17 15.31 -7.72
N SER A 113 15.15 14.85 -6.93
CA SER A 113 16.25 15.70 -6.44
C SER A 113 17.41 15.83 -7.44
N GLY A 114 17.29 15.19 -8.60
CA GLY A 114 18.38 14.96 -9.54
C GLY A 114 19.33 13.86 -9.04
N LYS A 115 19.93 13.10 -9.97
CA LYS A 115 20.94 12.08 -9.63
C LYS A 115 21.97 12.74 -8.73
N TRP A 116 22.16 12.24 -7.51
CA TRP A 116 23.24 12.67 -6.63
C TRP A 116 24.57 12.43 -7.36
N ALA A 117 25.06 13.44 -8.07
CA ALA A 117 26.43 13.49 -8.48
C ALA A 117 27.21 13.62 -7.17
N HIS A 118 27.79 12.53 -6.70
CA HIS A 118 28.81 12.58 -5.66
C HIS A 118 29.95 13.45 -6.20
N GLY A 119 29.86 14.75 -5.95
CA GLY A 119 30.91 15.73 -6.18
C GLY A 119 32.01 15.54 -5.15
N ILE A 120 32.66 14.38 -5.16
CA ILE A 120 34.03 14.27 -4.69
C ILE A 120 34.86 14.65 -5.92
N PRO A 121 35.40 15.88 -6.01
CA PRO A 121 36.37 16.19 -7.05
C PRO A 121 37.55 15.21 -6.90
N PRO A 122 38.18 14.75 -8.00
CA PRO A 122 39.38 13.94 -7.91
C PRO A 122 40.41 14.67 -7.03
N ARG A 123 41.01 13.96 -6.07
CA ARG A 123 42.15 14.51 -5.32
C ARG A 123 43.26 14.75 -6.33
N ASP A 124 43.56 16.01 -6.62
CA ASP A 124 44.74 16.37 -7.39
C ASP A 124 45.96 15.79 -6.68
N GLN A 125 46.59 14.79 -7.28
CA GLN A 125 47.92 14.36 -6.90
C GLN A 125 48.83 15.54 -7.23
N LYS A 126 49.24 16.30 -6.21
CA LYS A 126 50.31 17.29 -6.36
C LYS A 126 51.49 16.57 -7.01
N LYS A 127 51.85 16.98 -8.22
CA LYS A 127 53.16 16.69 -8.79
C LYS A 127 54.19 17.40 -7.92
N GLU A 128 55.03 16.62 -7.26
CA GLU A 128 56.39 17.06 -6.94
C GLU A 128 57.09 17.21 -8.28
N ASP A 129 57.20 18.45 -8.77
CA ASP A 129 58.12 18.80 -9.85
C ASP A 129 59.03 19.90 -9.29
N ASP A 130 60.18 19.45 -8.78
CA ASP A 130 61.53 20.00 -8.93
C ASP A 130 61.71 21.54 -9.00
N ASP A 131 62.14 22.13 -7.88
CA ASP A 131 62.79 23.44 -7.83
C ASP A 131 64.24 23.33 -8.36
N ASP A 132 64.51 23.90 -9.54
CA ASP A 132 65.83 24.38 -10.01
C ASP A 132 65.91 25.92 -9.87
#